data_AF-A0A941NJ16-F1
#
_entry.id   AF-A0A941NJ16-F1
#
_cell.length_a   1.000
_cell.length_b   1.000
_cell.length_c   1.000
_cell.angle_alpha   90.00
_cell.angle_beta   90.00
_cell.angle_gamma   90.00
#
_symmetry.space_group_name_H-M   'P 1'
#
loop_
_entity.id
_entity.type
_entity.pdbx_description
1 polymer ?
#
loop_
_entity_poly.entity_id
_entity_poly.type
_entity_poly.pdbx_seq_one_letter_code
_entity_poly.pdbx_strand_id
1 'polypeptide(L)'
;MGRYNRRKDVQDEIMDEQNALAALILTRDIMAAIKLRYFLTDGTLLGIVRDNNFIASDSDIDIGVFAEDFNIFSFGLLASLMRLNGFSHRFLGVWGKHFAVHWTRKNVLVDVSFYFKNGDQRVSYAMDDTNIFKITFPADLIETLAPIEFRGHSFTAPKDPRAILSYQYGDWSVPRPDWDWKESPLNIARWKKVTLEEKFKSKVSNR
;
A
#
# COMPACT_ATOMS: atom_id res chain seq x y z
N MET A 1 -30.09 0.89 26.25
CA MET A 1 -29.70 2.11 25.53
C MET A 1 -28.41 1.84 24.78
N GLY A 2 -28.53 1.63 23.47
CA GLY A 2 -27.45 1.11 22.62
C GLY A 2 -26.30 2.08 22.44
N ARG A 3 -25.07 1.59 22.64
CA ARG A 3 -23.86 2.31 22.27
C ARG A 3 -23.66 2.14 20.76
N TYR A 4 -23.86 3.25 20.06
CA TYR A 4 -23.61 3.44 18.63
C TYR A 4 -22.18 2.99 18.28
N ASN A 5 -22.06 1.94 17.48
CA ASN A 5 -20.81 1.32 17.10
C ASN A 5 -20.26 2.01 15.84
N ARG A 6 -19.60 3.16 16.04
CA ARG A 6 -19.15 4.09 14.98
C ARG A 6 -17.94 3.60 14.15
N ARG A 7 -17.75 2.28 13.99
CA ARG A 7 -16.53 1.66 13.42
C ARG A 7 -16.76 0.74 12.22
N LYS A 8 -18.00 0.61 11.72
CA LYS A 8 -18.31 -0.30 10.60
C LYS A 8 -18.60 0.38 9.25
N ASP A 9 -18.59 1.70 9.16
CA ASP A 9 -19.23 2.38 8.02
C ASP A 9 -18.26 2.93 6.95
N VAL A 10 -17.00 2.50 6.92
CA VAL A 10 -16.00 3.03 5.92
C VAL A 10 -15.43 1.93 5.02
N GLN A 11 -15.69 0.66 5.30
CA GLN A 11 -15.11 -0.45 4.54
C GLN A 11 -15.94 -0.86 3.30
N ASP A 12 -17.08 -0.21 3.07
CA ASP A 12 -18.05 -0.59 2.02
C ASP A 12 -18.32 0.54 0.98
N GLU A 13 -17.61 1.67 1.03
CA GLU A 13 -17.75 2.70 -0.01
C GLU A 13 -16.74 2.46 -1.14
N ILE A 14 -17.28 2.13 -2.33
CA ILE A 14 -16.51 2.03 -3.57
C ILE A 14 -15.73 3.34 -3.78
N MET A 15 -14.45 3.20 -4.08
CA MET A 15 -13.58 4.34 -4.31
C MET A 15 -14.01 5.12 -5.57
N ASP A 16 -14.23 6.42 -5.43
CA ASP A 16 -14.47 7.30 -6.59
C ASP A 16 -13.21 7.36 -7.46
N GLU A 17 -13.31 6.84 -8.69
CA GLU A 17 -12.16 6.66 -9.57
C GLU A 17 -11.47 7.99 -9.97
N GLN A 18 -12.20 9.11 -9.99
CA GLN A 18 -11.61 10.41 -10.31
C GLN A 18 -10.76 10.92 -9.16
N ASN A 19 -11.28 10.85 -7.93
CA ASN A 19 -10.52 11.15 -6.73
C ASN A 19 -9.35 10.17 -6.56
N ALA A 20 -9.53 8.89 -6.91
CA ALA A 20 -8.50 7.87 -6.88
C ALA A 20 -7.32 8.25 -7.78
N LEU A 21 -7.60 8.49 -9.06
CA LEU A 21 -6.59 8.91 -10.02
C LEU A 21 -5.91 10.21 -9.57
N ALA A 22 -6.68 11.18 -9.08
CA ALA A 22 -6.12 12.45 -8.59
C ALA A 22 -5.23 12.27 -7.36
N ALA A 23 -5.55 11.34 -6.45
CA ALA A 23 -4.72 11.01 -5.30
C ALA A 23 -3.43 10.32 -5.75
N LEU A 24 -3.53 9.32 -6.64
CA LEU A 24 -2.39 8.58 -7.18
C LEU A 24 -1.40 9.51 -7.91
N ILE A 25 -1.89 10.40 -8.78
CA ILE A 25 -1.09 11.42 -9.47
C ILE A 25 -0.35 12.30 -8.48
N LEU A 26 -1.08 12.83 -7.48
CA LEU A 26 -0.50 13.74 -6.51
C LEU A 26 0.54 13.07 -5.62
N THR A 27 0.30 11.81 -5.22
CA THR A 27 1.28 11.02 -4.47
C THR A 27 2.54 10.76 -5.30
N ARG A 28 2.41 10.37 -6.58
CA ARG A 28 3.55 10.28 -7.50
C ARG A 28 4.32 11.59 -7.55
N ASP A 29 3.64 12.71 -7.80
CA ASP A 29 4.30 14.00 -8.03
C ASP A 29 5.07 14.46 -6.79
N ILE A 30 4.51 14.23 -5.60
CA ILE A 30 5.19 14.48 -4.33
C ILE A 30 6.43 13.60 -4.19
N MET A 31 6.32 12.29 -4.45
CA MET A 31 7.45 11.36 -4.37
C MET A 31 8.55 11.72 -5.38
N ALA A 32 8.17 12.07 -6.61
CA ALA A 32 9.09 12.53 -7.65
C ALA A 32 9.81 13.83 -7.27
N ALA A 33 9.11 14.80 -6.68
CA ALA A 33 9.69 16.07 -6.22
C ALA A 33 10.78 15.88 -5.16
N ILE A 34 10.68 14.81 -4.36
CA ILE A 34 11.69 14.47 -3.35
C ILE A 34 12.64 13.35 -3.81
N LYS A 35 12.59 12.96 -5.09
CA LYS A 35 13.41 11.92 -5.72
C LYS A 35 13.30 10.55 -5.04
N LEU A 36 12.12 10.23 -4.51
CA LEU A 36 11.83 8.95 -3.90
C LEU A 36 11.40 7.94 -4.97
N ARG A 37 12.00 6.74 -4.95
CA ARG A 37 11.54 5.62 -5.77
C ARG A 37 10.25 5.07 -5.17
N TYR A 38 9.27 4.84 -6.02
CA TYR A 38 8.02 4.19 -5.67
C TYR A 38 7.60 3.27 -6.82
N PHE A 39 6.66 2.39 -6.56
CA PHE A 39 6.07 1.54 -7.58
C PHE A 39 4.63 1.20 -7.25
N LEU A 40 3.81 0.97 -8.27
CA LEU A 40 2.47 0.41 -8.11
C LEU A 40 2.58 -1.07 -7.76
N THR A 41 1.76 -1.52 -6.83
CA THR A 41 1.78 -2.88 -6.28
C THR A 41 0.36 -3.38 -6.07
N ASP A 42 0.23 -4.64 -5.65
CA ASP A 42 -1.01 -5.24 -5.13
C ASP A 42 -2.24 -4.98 -6.04
N GLY A 43 -3.40 -4.59 -5.46
CA GLY A 43 -4.67 -4.43 -6.17
C GLY A 43 -4.61 -3.35 -7.25
N THR A 44 -3.88 -2.26 -6.98
CA THR A 44 -3.66 -1.20 -7.98
C THR A 44 -2.92 -1.69 -9.21
N LEU A 45 -1.81 -2.42 -9.04
CA LEU A 45 -1.07 -2.98 -10.18
C LEU A 45 -1.91 -4.03 -10.91
N LEU A 46 -2.61 -4.89 -10.16
CA LEU A 46 -3.47 -5.93 -10.72
C LEU A 46 -4.57 -5.33 -11.60
N GLY A 47 -5.30 -4.33 -11.10
CA GLY A 47 -6.33 -3.65 -11.86
C GLY A 47 -5.78 -3.05 -13.17
N ILE A 48 -4.67 -2.34 -13.08
CA ILE A 48 -4.06 -1.71 -14.27
C ILE A 48 -3.68 -2.76 -15.32
N VAL A 49 -3.10 -3.89 -14.91
CA VAL A 49 -2.63 -4.93 -15.84
C VAL A 49 -3.76 -5.79 -16.38
N ARG A 50 -4.76 -6.13 -15.55
CA ARG A 50 -5.85 -7.05 -15.90
C ARG A 50 -7.05 -6.33 -16.49
N ASP A 51 -7.51 -5.29 -15.81
CA ASP A 51 -8.79 -4.62 -16.10
C ASP A 51 -8.58 -3.34 -16.92
N ASN A 52 -7.32 -2.92 -17.12
CA ASN A 52 -6.96 -1.61 -17.67
C ASN A 52 -7.65 -0.46 -16.90
N ASN A 53 -7.95 -0.69 -15.62
CA ASN A 53 -8.68 0.20 -14.74
C ASN A 53 -8.36 -0.08 -13.26
N PHE A 54 -8.85 0.72 -12.32
CA PHE A 54 -8.94 0.26 -10.94
C PHE A 54 -9.90 -0.94 -10.83
N ILE A 55 -9.67 -1.82 -9.86
CA ILE A 55 -10.59 -2.92 -9.57
C ILE A 55 -11.87 -2.31 -9.00
N ALA A 56 -13.03 -2.61 -9.60
CA ALA A 56 -14.29 -1.95 -9.27
C ALA A 56 -14.77 -2.20 -7.81
N SER A 57 -14.32 -3.31 -7.20
CA SER A 57 -14.63 -3.66 -5.81
C SER A 57 -13.61 -3.15 -4.80
N ASP A 58 -12.48 -2.59 -5.25
CA ASP A 58 -11.42 -2.11 -4.35
C ASP A 58 -11.76 -0.73 -3.80
N SER A 59 -11.18 -0.42 -2.64
CA SER A 59 -11.47 0.80 -1.87
C SER A 59 -10.26 1.72 -1.72
N ASP A 60 -9.12 1.30 -2.23
CA ASP A 60 -7.81 1.88 -1.97
C ASP A 60 -6.86 1.80 -3.16
N ILE A 61 -5.73 2.51 -3.00
CA ILE A 61 -4.61 2.57 -3.93
C ILE A 61 -3.37 2.05 -3.21
N ASP A 62 -2.65 1.13 -3.84
CA ASP A 62 -1.47 0.49 -3.29
C ASP A 62 -0.20 1.03 -3.94
N ILE A 63 0.70 1.55 -3.11
CA ILE A 63 2.02 2.03 -3.51
C ILE A 63 3.08 1.37 -2.66
N GLY A 64 4.07 0.78 -3.32
CA GLY A 64 5.28 0.26 -2.70
C GLY A 64 6.40 1.29 -2.69
N VAL A 65 7.16 1.31 -1.59
CA VAL A 65 8.39 2.10 -1.46
C VAL A 65 9.49 1.26 -0.81
N PHE A 66 10.76 1.52 -1.14
CA PHE A 66 11.88 0.84 -0.50
C PHE A 66 12.23 1.51 0.83
N ALA A 67 12.30 0.73 1.91
CA ALA A 67 12.51 1.27 3.24
C ALA A 67 13.87 1.99 3.38
N GLU A 68 14.90 1.52 2.69
CA GLU A 68 16.24 2.13 2.71
C GLU A 68 16.32 3.49 2.01
N ASP A 69 15.32 3.86 1.20
CA ASP A 69 15.25 5.20 0.58
C ASP A 69 14.81 6.27 1.59
N PHE A 70 14.42 5.84 2.80
CA PHE A 70 14.00 6.74 3.85
C PHE A 70 15.01 6.85 4.98
N ASN A 71 15.25 8.10 5.37
CA ASN A 71 15.63 8.45 6.72
C ASN A 71 14.52 9.33 7.33
N ILE A 72 14.70 9.74 8.58
CA ILE A 72 13.69 10.54 9.29
C ILE A 72 13.39 11.88 8.60
N PHE A 73 14.37 12.49 7.91
CA PHE A 73 14.20 13.76 7.21
C PHE A 73 13.44 13.59 5.89
N SER A 74 13.80 12.61 5.06
CA SER A 74 13.08 12.38 3.80
C SER A 74 11.64 11.94 4.05
N PHE A 75 11.41 11.13 5.09
CA PHE A 75 10.06 10.79 5.52
C PHE A 75 9.29 11.99 6.09
N GLY A 76 9.94 12.82 6.92
CA GLY A 76 9.34 14.04 7.44
C GLY A 76 8.94 15.01 6.33
N LEU A 77 9.76 15.12 5.27
CA LEU A 77 9.46 15.91 4.09
C LEU A 77 8.28 15.35 3.30
N LEU A 78 8.29 14.04 2.99
CA LEU A 78 7.16 13.34 2.35
C LEU A 78 5.87 13.60 3.12
N ALA A 79 5.89 13.35 4.43
CA ALA A 79 4.72 13.50 5.28
C ALA A 79 4.22 14.94 5.33
N SER A 80 5.12 15.92 5.31
CA SER A 80 4.74 17.34 5.29
C SER A 80 4.11 17.74 3.96
N LEU A 81 4.68 17.32 2.83
CA LEU A 81 4.13 17.60 1.50
C LEU A 81 2.77 16.92 1.29
N MET A 82 2.62 15.67 1.74
CA MET A 82 1.34 14.97 1.72
C MET A 82 0.28 15.74 2.54
N ARG A 83 0.59 16.15 3.77
CA ARG A 83 -0.35 16.93 4.60
C ARG A 83 -0.70 18.30 3.99
N LEU A 84 0.28 19.03 3.46
CA LEU A 84 0.05 20.32 2.79
C LEU A 84 -0.88 20.18 1.57
N ASN A 85 -0.91 19.01 0.94
CA ASN A 85 -1.77 18.68 -0.19
C ASN A 85 -3.10 18.02 0.20
N GLY A 86 -3.48 18.10 1.48
CA GLY A 86 -4.79 17.69 1.99
C GLY A 86 -4.92 16.21 2.31
N PHE A 87 -3.81 15.49 2.44
CA PHE A 87 -3.85 14.12 2.96
C PHE A 87 -3.81 14.11 4.49
N SER A 88 -4.71 13.35 5.11
CA SER A 88 -4.53 12.84 6.47
C SER A 88 -3.74 11.54 6.44
N HIS A 89 -3.26 11.07 7.59
CA HIS A 89 -2.50 9.83 7.67
C HIS A 89 -2.84 8.98 8.89
N ARG A 90 -2.55 7.70 8.77
CA ARG A 90 -2.47 6.75 9.86
C ARG A 90 -1.22 5.88 9.69
N PHE A 91 -0.29 6.00 10.63
CA PHE A 91 0.87 5.12 10.73
C PHE A 91 0.49 3.75 11.28
N LEU A 92 1.01 2.72 10.62
CA LEU A 92 0.85 1.33 11.00
C LEU A 92 2.20 0.73 11.37
N GLY A 93 2.21 -0.02 12.47
CA GLY A 93 3.40 -0.71 12.94
C GLY A 93 4.49 0.20 13.53
N VAL A 94 5.74 -0.17 13.30
CA VAL A 94 6.92 0.43 13.93
C VAL A 94 7.95 0.80 12.86
N TRP A 95 8.31 2.10 12.84
CA TRP A 95 9.34 2.65 11.95
C TRP A 95 10.63 1.80 11.96
N GLY A 96 11.18 1.55 10.78
CA GLY A 96 12.40 0.75 10.60
C GLY A 96 12.23 -0.75 10.86
N LYS A 97 11.01 -1.24 11.10
CA LYS A 97 10.73 -2.67 11.32
C LYS A 97 9.63 -3.20 10.41
N HIS A 98 8.38 -3.04 10.82
CA HIS A 98 7.18 -3.44 10.08
C HIS A 98 6.34 -2.19 10.01
N PHE A 99 6.37 -1.49 8.88
CA PHE A 99 5.82 -0.14 8.79
C PHE A 99 5.05 0.02 7.49
N ALA A 100 3.91 0.70 7.58
CA ALA A 100 3.12 1.16 6.46
C ALA A 100 2.42 2.47 6.85
N VAL A 101 1.96 3.21 5.85
CA VAL A 101 1.21 4.45 6.09
C VAL A 101 -0.01 4.47 5.21
N HIS A 102 -1.18 4.54 5.84
CA HIS A 102 -2.41 4.87 5.13
C HIS A 102 -2.50 6.38 5.03
N TRP A 103 -2.54 6.91 3.82
CA TRP A 103 -2.90 8.29 3.55
C TRP A 103 -4.35 8.36 3.11
N THR A 104 -5.08 9.39 3.52
CA THR A 104 -6.47 9.55 3.09
C THR A 104 -6.71 10.96 2.55
N ARG A 105 -7.32 11.06 1.38
CA ARG A 105 -7.69 12.34 0.77
C ARG A 105 -8.98 12.17 -0.02
N LYS A 106 -9.98 13.02 0.26
CA LYS A 106 -11.29 12.98 -0.41
C LYS A 106 -11.88 11.55 -0.45
N ASN A 107 -11.89 10.89 0.71
CA ASN A 107 -12.39 9.51 0.89
C ASN A 107 -11.64 8.42 0.11
N VAL A 108 -10.49 8.72 -0.49
CA VAL A 108 -9.60 7.73 -1.10
C VAL A 108 -8.50 7.38 -0.11
N LEU A 109 -8.31 6.08 0.13
CA LEU A 109 -7.17 5.56 0.87
C LEU A 109 -6.02 5.25 -0.09
N VAL A 110 -4.82 5.73 0.22
CA VAL A 110 -3.57 5.37 -0.45
C VAL A 110 -2.72 4.64 0.58
N ASP A 111 -2.61 3.32 0.46
CA ASP A 111 -1.73 2.50 1.27
C ASP A 111 -0.31 2.57 0.72
N VAL A 112 0.61 3.09 1.54
CA VAL A 112 2.04 3.12 1.24
C VAL A 112 2.73 2.05 2.07
N SER A 113 3.01 0.92 1.41
CA SER A 113 3.69 -0.24 1.97
C SER A 113 5.21 -0.12 1.85
N PHE A 114 5.93 -0.34 2.97
CA PHE A 114 7.39 -0.29 2.99
C PHE A 114 7.98 -1.68 2.77
N TYR A 115 8.86 -1.78 1.77
CA TYR A 115 9.57 -3.00 1.39
C TYR A 115 10.98 -2.99 1.96
N PHE A 116 11.20 -3.83 2.97
CA PHE A 116 12.46 -3.97 3.69
C PHE A 116 13.36 -5.02 3.02
N LYS A 117 14.64 -4.70 2.84
CA LYS A 117 15.63 -5.66 2.33
C LYS A 117 15.90 -6.76 3.35
N ASN A 118 15.88 -8.01 2.91
CA ASN A 118 16.21 -9.18 3.72
C ASN A 118 16.95 -10.21 2.84
N GLY A 119 18.27 -10.07 2.72
CA GLY A 119 19.06 -10.93 1.82
C GLY A 119 18.70 -10.70 0.35
N ASP A 120 18.32 -11.78 -0.32
CA ASP A 120 17.80 -11.84 -1.70
C ASP A 120 16.28 -11.63 -1.80
N GLN A 121 15.66 -11.19 -0.70
CA GLN A 121 14.22 -10.94 -0.61
C GLN A 121 13.90 -9.49 -0.24
N ARG A 122 12.66 -9.10 -0.57
CA ARG A 122 11.97 -7.94 -0.02
C ARG A 122 10.80 -8.39 0.83
N VAL A 123 10.64 -7.78 2.00
CA VAL A 123 9.56 -8.08 2.94
C VAL A 123 8.75 -6.81 3.19
N SER A 124 7.46 -6.85 2.90
CA SER A 124 6.49 -5.85 3.34
C SER A 124 5.59 -6.42 4.43
N TYR A 125 4.81 -5.56 5.08
CA TYR A 125 4.00 -5.94 6.23
C TYR A 125 2.60 -5.35 6.15
N ALA A 126 1.61 -6.20 6.27
CA ALA A 126 0.20 -5.83 6.42
C ALA A 126 -0.29 -6.14 7.84
N MET A 127 -1.32 -5.44 8.31
CA MET A 127 -1.76 -5.52 9.71
C MET A 127 -3.26 -5.41 9.85
N ASP A 128 -3.83 -6.21 10.76
CA ASP A 128 -5.15 -5.97 11.32
C ASP A 128 -5.06 -5.60 12.81
N ASP A 129 -6.19 -5.45 13.47
CA ASP A 129 -6.25 -5.09 14.90
C ASP A 129 -5.59 -6.11 15.85
N THR A 130 -5.26 -7.30 15.35
CA THR A 130 -4.80 -8.45 16.13
C THR A 130 -3.51 -9.07 15.62
N ASN A 131 -3.20 -8.98 14.33
CA ASN A 131 -2.12 -9.70 13.68
C ASN A 131 -1.29 -8.80 12.77
N ILE A 132 -0.02 -9.17 12.64
CA ILE A 132 0.91 -8.65 11.64
C ILE A 132 1.25 -9.81 10.70
N PHE A 133 1.15 -9.52 9.41
CA PHE A 133 1.44 -10.43 8.32
C PHE A 133 2.71 -9.97 7.61
N LYS A 134 3.48 -10.92 7.11
CA LYS A 134 4.63 -10.70 6.24
C LYS A 134 4.25 -11.09 4.83
N ILE A 135 4.54 -10.21 3.88
CA ILE A 135 4.44 -10.50 2.46
C ILE A 135 5.87 -10.49 1.92
N THR A 136 6.29 -11.58 1.29
CA THR A 136 7.69 -11.76 0.88
C THR A 136 7.77 -11.84 -0.63
N PHE A 137 8.77 -11.19 -1.23
CA PHE A 137 9.04 -11.24 -2.66
C PHE A 137 10.53 -11.54 -2.91
N PRO A 138 10.89 -12.27 -3.97
CA PRO A 138 12.25 -12.25 -4.50
C PRO A 138 12.66 -10.82 -4.86
N ALA A 139 13.87 -10.42 -4.50
CA ALA A 139 14.34 -9.05 -4.69
C ALA A 139 14.44 -8.69 -6.19
N ASP A 140 14.91 -9.60 -7.02
CA ASP A 140 15.04 -9.41 -8.47
C ASP A 140 13.70 -9.14 -9.17
N LEU A 141 12.62 -9.70 -8.63
CA LEU A 141 11.26 -9.53 -9.15
C LEU A 141 10.69 -8.12 -8.92
N ILE A 142 11.18 -7.41 -7.91
CA ILE A 142 10.59 -6.13 -7.47
C ILE A 142 11.55 -4.93 -7.54
N GLU A 143 12.87 -5.15 -7.44
CA GLU A 143 13.86 -4.06 -7.40
C GLU A 143 14.07 -3.38 -8.76
N THR A 144 13.84 -4.11 -9.85
CA THR A 144 13.94 -3.54 -11.20
C THR A 144 12.60 -2.94 -11.58
N LEU A 145 12.56 -1.61 -11.69
CA LEU A 145 11.34 -0.87 -12.00
C LEU A 145 11.31 -0.40 -13.46
N ALA A 146 10.12 -0.24 -14.02
CA ALA A 146 9.89 0.31 -15.35
C ALA A 146 8.65 1.21 -15.39
N PRO A 147 8.54 2.12 -16.38
CA PRO A 147 7.33 2.90 -16.58
C PRO A 147 6.12 2.03 -16.92
N ILE A 148 4.94 2.42 -16.42
CA ILE A 148 3.64 1.87 -16.79
C ILE A 148 2.67 3.03 -17.04
N GLU A 149 1.91 2.96 -18.14
CA GLU A 149 0.93 3.99 -18.49
C GLU A 149 -0.43 3.63 -17.90
N PHE A 150 -1.09 4.62 -17.30
CA PHE A 150 -2.45 4.48 -16.80
C PHE A 150 -3.21 5.80 -16.96
N ARG A 151 -4.34 5.75 -17.67
CA ARG A 151 -5.22 6.91 -17.92
C ARG A 151 -4.49 8.16 -18.42
N GLY A 152 -3.52 7.99 -19.33
CA GLY A 152 -2.75 9.09 -19.92
C GLY A 152 -1.63 9.65 -19.03
N HIS A 153 -1.30 8.95 -17.93
CA HIS A 153 -0.24 9.32 -17.02
C HIS A 153 0.77 8.18 -16.89
N SER A 154 2.06 8.54 -16.85
CA SER A 154 3.14 7.61 -16.58
C SER A 154 3.31 7.42 -15.07
N PHE A 155 3.42 6.17 -14.66
CA PHE A 155 3.76 5.73 -13.30
C PHE A 155 4.92 4.73 -13.35
N THR A 156 5.34 4.23 -12.20
CA THR A 156 6.40 3.22 -12.09
C THR A 156 5.82 1.94 -11.51
N ALA A 157 6.23 0.78 -12.01
CA ALA A 157 5.87 -0.54 -11.51
C ALA A 157 7.09 -1.48 -11.57
N PRO A 158 7.04 -2.68 -10.96
CA PRO A 158 8.01 -3.73 -11.25
C PRO A 158 8.12 -3.98 -12.76
N LYS A 159 9.34 -4.20 -13.26
CA LYS A 159 9.62 -4.29 -14.71
C LYS A 159 8.85 -5.41 -15.40
N ASP A 160 8.55 -6.49 -14.68
CA ASP A 160 7.64 -7.54 -15.13
C ASP A 160 6.42 -7.62 -14.21
N PRO A 161 5.38 -6.80 -14.46
CA PRO A 161 4.16 -6.82 -13.67
C PRO A 161 3.47 -8.19 -13.68
N ARG A 162 3.57 -8.95 -14.77
CA ARG A 162 2.91 -10.26 -14.85
C ARG A 162 3.57 -11.27 -13.95
N ALA A 163 4.90 -11.26 -13.89
CA ALA A 163 5.65 -12.17 -13.02
C ALA A 163 5.38 -11.90 -11.54
N ILE A 164 5.33 -10.63 -11.10
CA ILE A 164 5.01 -10.30 -9.70
C ILE A 164 3.56 -10.65 -9.36
N LEU A 165 2.61 -10.37 -10.26
CA LEU A 165 1.21 -10.74 -10.06
C LEU A 165 1.04 -12.26 -10.02
N SER A 166 1.72 -13.03 -10.88
CA SER A 166 1.68 -14.50 -10.82
C SER A 166 2.29 -15.05 -9.54
N TYR A 167 3.35 -14.44 -9.03
CA TYR A 167 3.97 -14.83 -7.77
C TYR A 167 3.03 -14.62 -6.58
N GLN A 168 2.29 -13.53 -6.57
CA GLN A 168 1.42 -13.16 -5.46
C GLN A 168 0.01 -13.77 -5.54
N TYR A 169 -0.58 -13.78 -6.73
CA TYR A 169 -2.00 -14.13 -6.95
C TYR A 169 -2.19 -15.49 -7.65
N GLY A 170 -1.15 -16.07 -8.24
CA GLY A 170 -1.26 -17.27 -9.07
C GLY A 170 -1.89 -16.95 -10.43
N ASP A 171 -3.01 -17.61 -10.76
CA ASP A 171 -3.80 -17.24 -11.93
C ASP A 171 -4.66 -16.00 -11.63
N TRP A 172 -4.06 -14.83 -11.84
CA TRP A 172 -4.69 -13.54 -11.62
C TRP A 172 -5.57 -13.08 -12.78
N SER A 173 -5.55 -13.79 -13.92
CA SER A 173 -6.31 -13.40 -15.12
C SER A 173 -7.82 -13.53 -14.92
N VAL A 174 -8.22 -14.36 -13.95
CA VAL A 174 -9.61 -14.58 -13.56
C VAL A 174 -9.90 -13.84 -12.25
N PRO A 175 -10.91 -12.95 -12.21
CA PRO A 175 -11.32 -12.30 -10.96
C PRO A 175 -11.73 -13.30 -9.88
N ARG A 176 -11.25 -13.08 -8.66
CA ARG A 176 -11.53 -13.89 -7.47
C ARG A 176 -12.40 -13.09 -6.49
N PRO A 177 -13.74 -13.22 -6.53
CA PRO A 177 -14.61 -12.47 -5.61
C PRO A 177 -14.51 -12.96 -4.15
N ASP A 178 -13.91 -14.13 -3.93
CA ASP A 178 -13.62 -14.73 -2.64
C ASP A 178 -12.24 -14.31 -2.08
N TRP A 179 -11.59 -13.32 -2.70
CA TRP A 179 -10.24 -12.90 -2.31
C TRP A 179 -10.22 -12.29 -0.91
N ASP A 180 -9.48 -12.94 -0.01
CA ASP A 180 -9.14 -12.42 1.32
C ASP A 180 -7.65 -12.08 1.35
N TRP A 181 -7.31 -10.81 1.56
CA TRP A 181 -5.92 -10.34 1.57
C TRP A 181 -5.03 -11.02 2.62
N LYS A 182 -5.61 -11.66 3.65
CA LYS A 182 -4.87 -12.34 4.72
C LYS A 182 -4.52 -13.78 4.39
N GLU A 183 -5.34 -14.43 3.58
CA GLU A 183 -5.30 -15.88 3.37
C GLU A 183 -5.08 -16.27 1.89
N SER A 184 -5.46 -15.41 0.95
CA SER A 184 -5.43 -15.71 -0.49
C SER A 184 -4.08 -15.47 -1.18
N PRO A 185 -3.29 -14.43 -0.85
CA PRO A 185 -1.98 -14.25 -1.47
C PRO A 185 -1.07 -15.47 -1.23
N LEU A 186 -0.37 -15.93 -2.26
CA LEU A 186 0.52 -17.09 -2.17
C LEU A 186 1.80 -16.82 -1.36
N ASN A 187 2.12 -15.55 -1.17
CA ASN A 187 3.36 -15.08 -0.56
C ASN A 187 3.16 -14.36 0.79
N ILE A 188 1.96 -14.46 1.37
CA ILE A 188 1.66 -13.92 2.70
C ILE A 188 1.76 -14.99 3.77
N ALA A 189 2.25 -14.61 4.95
CA ALA A 189 2.24 -15.45 6.13
C ALA A 189 1.95 -14.62 7.39
N ARG A 190 1.10 -15.13 8.28
CA ARG A 190 0.92 -14.56 9.62
C ARG A 190 2.24 -14.64 10.38
N TRP A 191 2.78 -13.50 10.79
CA TRP A 191 4.06 -13.44 11.48
C TRP A 191 3.92 -13.43 12.99
N LYS A 192 3.12 -12.51 13.54
CA LYS A 192 2.89 -12.41 14.99
C LYS A 192 1.58 -11.69 15.32
N LYS A 193 1.18 -11.73 16.60
CA LYS A 193 0.10 -10.90 17.13
C LYS A 193 0.61 -9.48 17.41
N VAL A 194 -0.28 -8.49 17.24
CA VAL A 194 -0.01 -7.10 17.65
C VAL A 194 0.00 -7.03 19.18
N THR A 195 1.09 -6.52 19.76
CA THR A 195 1.25 -6.35 21.20
C THR A 195 0.48 -5.13 21.73
N LEU A 196 0.20 -5.10 23.04
CA LEU A 196 -0.39 -3.91 23.70
C LEU A 196 0.49 -2.67 23.55
N GLU A 197 1.81 -2.85 23.62
CA GLU A 197 2.77 -1.77 23.42
C GLU A 197 2.69 -1.19 22.01
N GLU A 198 2.64 -2.03 20.97
CA GLU A 198 2.47 -1.60 19.58
C GLU A 198 1.12 -0.89 19.37
N LYS A 199 0.04 -1.39 19.99
CA LYS A 199 -1.27 -0.70 19.98
C LYS A 199 -1.18 0.69 20.63
N PHE A 200 -0.46 0.82 21.73
CA PHE A 200 -0.29 2.09 22.41
C PHE A 200 0.56 3.06 21.59
N LYS A 201 1.71 2.61 21.07
CA LYS A 201 2.58 3.42 20.20
C LYS A 201 1.84 3.91 18.97
N SER A 202 1.11 3.02 18.28
CA SER A 202 0.28 3.41 17.13
C SER A 202 -0.75 4.48 17.51
N LYS A 203 -1.41 4.39 18.67
CA LYS A 203 -2.34 5.44 19.11
C LYS A 203 -1.67 6.78 19.40
N VAL A 204 -0.44 6.78 19.94
CA VAL A 204 0.30 8.02 20.24
C VAL A 204 0.83 8.65 18.96
N SER A 205 1.37 7.86 18.04
CA SER A 205 1.92 8.33 16.77
C SER A 205 0.87 8.89 15.80
N ASN A 206 -0.42 8.61 16.03
CA ASN A 206 -1.55 9.03 15.19
C ASN A 206 -2.44 10.10 15.84
N ARG A 207 -1.97 10.75 16.92
CA ARG A 207 -2.60 11.94 17.49
C ARG A 207 -1.96 13.19 16.92
#